data_AF-A0A0D2NU93-F1
#
_entry.id   AF-A0A0D2NU93-F1
#
_cell.length_a   1.000
_cell.length_b   1.000
_cell.length_c   1.000
_cell.angle_alpha   90.00
_cell.angle_beta   90.00
_cell.angle_gamma   90.00
#
_symmetry.space_group_name_H-M   'P 1'
#
loop_
_entity.id
_entity.type
_entity.pdbx_description
1 polymer ?
#
loop_
_entity_poly.entity_id
_entity_poly.type
_entity_poly.pdbx_seq_one_letter_code
_entity_poly.pdbx_strand_id
1 'polypeptide(L)'
;MESSLSPDDVITHILLGDRKEDPDILSDIFWDAPATVNWFSEHGYTLYTRLFMYGIYREWTVPSLPFEDILESNYPYAGHDITDFYDNPQPLRTSDLTGKLAYAQDSELHHVAIKAIFNDSEEYRILRYLHAQGLDTLQENCIMPVLDILPYRRNLCFVVMPR
;
A
#
# COMPACT_ATOMS: atom_id res chain seq x y z
N MET A 1 13.11 -25.98 14.96
CA MET A 1 13.87 -25.08 14.07
C MET A 1 12.83 -24.29 13.33
N GLU A 2 12.53 -23.09 13.83
CA GLU A 2 11.76 -22.12 13.04
C GLU A 2 12.63 -21.77 11.84
N SER A 3 12.20 -22.17 10.65
CA SER A 3 12.75 -21.56 9.44
C SER A 3 12.31 -20.09 9.48
N SER A 4 13.22 -19.18 9.79
CA SER A 4 12.94 -17.76 9.63
C SER A 4 12.73 -17.49 8.14
N LEU A 5 11.46 -17.43 7.73
CA LEU A 5 11.08 -17.06 6.37
C LEU A 5 11.71 -15.71 6.06
N SER A 6 12.38 -15.60 4.92
CA SER A 6 12.84 -14.32 4.41
C SER A 6 11.63 -13.42 4.14
N PRO A 7 11.70 -12.09 4.36
CA PRO A 7 10.63 -11.17 3.95
C PRO A 7 10.17 -11.39 2.50
N ASP A 8 11.10 -11.72 1.60
CA ASP A 8 10.82 -11.98 0.19
C ASP A 8 9.99 -13.27 -0.02
N ASP A 9 10.19 -14.29 0.82
CA ASP A 9 9.37 -15.51 0.79
C ASP A 9 7.98 -15.24 1.37
N VAL A 10 7.90 -14.39 2.39
CA VAL A 10 6.65 -14.01 3.05
C VAL A 10 5.68 -13.32 2.09
N ILE A 11 6.12 -12.32 1.33
CA ILE A 11 5.24 -11.63 0.38
C ILE A 11 4.72 -12.59 -0.70
N THR A 12 5.53 -13.58 -1.09
CA THR A 12 5.09 -14.63 -2.01
C THR A 12 3.99 -15.50 -1.39
N HIS A 13 4.15 -15.93 -0.14
CA HIS A 13 3.12 -16.69 0.59
C HIS A 13 1.82 -15.90 0.77
N ILE A 14 1.92 -14.61 1.12
CA ILE A 14 0.79 -13.69 1.20
C ILE A 14 0.02 -13.69 -0.13
N LEU A 15 0.73 -13.55 -1.26
CA LEU A 15 0.11 -13.49 -2.58
C LEU A 15 -0.57 -14.79 -2.99
N LEU A 16 0.10 -15.93 -2.76
CA LEU A 16 -0.43 -17.27 -3.03
C LEU A 16 -1.62 -17.63 -2.13
N GLY A 17 -1.84 -16.90 -1.03
CA GLY A 17 -2.93 -17.18 -0.10
C GLY A 17 -2.71 -18.46 0.70
N ASP A 18 -1.45 -18.87 0.89
CA ASP A 18 -1.06 -19.98 1.76
C ASP A 18 -1.27 -19.57 3.22
N ARG A 19 -2.52 -19.57 3.66
CA ARG A 19 -3.00 -19.17 5.01
C ARG A 19 -2.67 -20.21 6.08
N LYS A 20 -1.43 -20.68 6.15
CA LYS A 20 -0.98 -21.51 7.29
C LYS A 20 -0.61 -20.66 8.51
N GLU A 21 -0.33 -19.37 8.30
CA GLU A 21 0.05 -18.41 9.33
C GLU A 21 -0.92 -17.23 9.36
N ASP A 22 -0.97 -16.54 10.51
CA ASP A 22 -1.83 -15.39 10.73
C ASP A 22 -1.44 -14.23 9.79
N PRO A 23 -2.37 -13.65 8.99
CA PRO A 23 -2.07 -12.54 8.08
C PRO A 23 -1.45 -11.32 8.76
N ASP A 24 -1.69 -11.11 10.07
CA ASP A 24 -1.08 -10.03 10.83
C ASP A 24 0.45 -10.24 10.99
N ILE A 25 0.89 -11.48 11.22
CA ILE A 25 2.31 -11.83 11.39
C ILE A 25 3.09 -11.67 10.08
N LEU A 26 2.48 -12.04 8.96
CA LEU A 26 3.14 -12.00 7.65
C LEU A 26 3.32 -10.56 7.14
N SER A 27 2.38 -9.68 7.46
CA SER A 27 2.45 -8.27 7.04
C SER A 27 3.56 -7.52 7.76
N ASP A 28 3.75 -7.76 9.06
CA ASP A 28 4.87 -7.24 9.86
C ASP A 28 6.23 -7.70 9.31
N ILE A 29 6.33 -8.95 8.87
CA ILE A 29 7.60 -9.53 8.40
C ILE A 29 8.03 -8.94 7.05
N PHE A 30 7.09 -8.47 6.22
CA PHE A 30 7.42 -7.86 4.93
C PHE A 30 7.30 -6.34 4.93
N TRP A 31 6.12 -5.77 5.13
CA TRP A 31 5.87 -4.34 4.92
C TRP A 31 6.60 -3.46 5.94
N ASP A 32 6.67 -3.91 7.19
CA ASP A 32 7.32 -3.19 8.28
C ASP A 32 8.82 -3.53 8.41
N ALA A 33 9.34 -4.42 7.57
CA ALA A 33 10.77 -4.75 7.56
C ALA A 33 11.60 -3.54 7.11
N PRO A 34 12.72 -3.21 7.80
CA PRO A 34 13.55 -2.05 7.45
C PRO A 34 14.03 -2.05 6.00
N ALA A 35 14.29 -3.23 5.42
CA ALA A 35 14.68 -3.35 4.02
C ALA A 35 13.56 -2.90 3.06
N THR A 36 12.32 -3.28 3.33
CA THR A 36 11.15 -2.90 2.54
C THR A 36 10.84 -1.41 2.68
N VAL A 37 10.83 -0.91 3.91
CA VAL A 37 10.60 0.53 4.20
C VAL A 37 11.65 1.39 3.48
N ASN A 38 12.93 1.04 3.59
CA ASN A 38 14.00 1.78 2.91
C ASN A 38 13.86 1.71 1.39
N TRP A 39 13.53 0.54 0.85
CA TRP A 39 13.34 0.39 -0.60
C TRP A 39 12.22 1.30 -1.12
N PHE A 40 11.07 1.38 -0.45
CA PHE A 40 10.01 2.31 -0.87
C PHE A 40 10.42 3.77 -0.72
N SER A 41 11.14 4.12 0.35
CA SER A 41 11.67 5.47 0.53
C SER A 41 12.62 5.88 -0.60
N GLU A 42 13.46 4.96 -1.10
CA GLU A 42 14.34 5.19 -2.25
C GLU A 42 13.56 5.40 -3.56
N HIS A 43 12.32 4.91 -3.63
CA HIS A 43 11.41 5.08 -4.78
C HIS A 43 10.42 6.25 -4.59
N GLY A 44 10.59 7.08 -3.56
CA GLY A 44 9.78 8.28 -3.34
C GLY A 44 8.47 8.05 -2.57
N TYR A 45 8.32 6.89 -1.91
CA TYR A 45 7.13 6.54 -1.14
C TYR A 45 7.47 6.33 0.34
N THR A 46 6.79 7.04 1.23
CA THR A 46 6.89 6.82 2.67
C THR A 46 5.72 5.95 3.12
N LEU A 47 6.00 4.68 3.45
CA LEU A 47 4.97 3.75 3.92
C LEU A 47 4.30 4.27 5.20
N TYR A 48 3.01 3.99 5.34
CA TYR A 48 2.26 4.17 6.58
C TYR A 48 2.86 3.30 7.69
N THR A 49 2.71 3.74 8.93
CA THR A 49 3.21 3.00 10.09
C THR A 49 2.08 2.17 10.70
N ARG A 50 2.38 0.92 11.04
CA ARG A 50 1.45 0.05 11.77
C ARG A 50 1.28 0.49 13.22
N LEU A 51 0.04 0.46 13.69
CA LEU A 51 -0.28 0.80 15.06
C LEU A 51 0.02 -0.35 16.01
N PHE A 52 0.82 -0.05 17.03
CA PHE A 52 1.07 -0.93 18.16
C PHE A 52 0.15 -0.56 19.31
N MET A 53 -0.81 -1.42 19.65
CA MET A 53 -1.76 -1.19 20.73
C MET A 53 -1.82 -2.40 21.66
N TYR A 54 -1.73 -2.15 22.97
CA TYR A 54 -1.80 -3.20 24.00
C TYR A 54 -0.76 -4.32 23.85
N GLY A 55 0.42 -4.02 23.32
CA GLY A 55 1.49 -5.01 23.18
C GLY A 55 1.40 -5.87 21.91
N ILE A 56 0.43 -5.60 21.02
CA ILE A 56 0.25 -6.32 19.76
C ILE A 56 0.17 -5.35 18.59
N TYR A 57 0.80 -5.75 17.47
CA TYR A 57 0.55 -5.13 16.18
C TYR A 57 -0.89 -5.41 15.76
N ARG A 58 -1.54 -4.39 15.20
CA ARG A 58 -2.89 -4.51 14.67
C ARG A 58 -2.84 -4.47 13.15
N GLU A 59 -3.91 -4.96 12.53
CA GLU A 59 -4.27 -4.71 11.13
C GLU A 59 -4.36 -3.22 10.75
N TRP A 60 -4.17 -2.28 11.68
CA TRP A 60 -4.36 -0.85 11.43
C TRP A 60 -3.03 -0.14 11.14
N THR A 61 -3.01 0.63 10.06
CA THR A 61 -1.91 1.52 9.69
C THR A 61 -2.38 2.98 9.63
N VAL A 62 -1.46 3.92 9.86
CA VAL A 62 -1.70 5.37 9.84
C VAL A 62 -0.63 6.11 9.03
N PRO A 63 -0.93 7.30 8.48
CA PRO A 63 0.07 8.09 7.75
C PRO A 63 1.30 8.35 8.61
N SER A 64 2.49 8.21 8.01
CA SER A 64 3.77 8.39 8.69
C SER A 64 4.27 9.84 8.62
N LEU A 65 3.82 10.60 7.62
CA LEU A 65 4.13 12.01 7.44
C LEU A 65 2.91 12.88 7.80
N PRO A 66 3.13 14.17 8.08
CA PRO A 66 2.03 15.11 8.27
C PRO A 66 1.08 15.17 7.07
N PHE A 67 -0.17 15.55 7.33
CA PHE A 67 -1.21 15.77 6.34
C PHE A 67 -2.14 16.89 6.83
N GLU A 68 -2.86 17.52 5.90
CA GLU A 68 -3.84 18.56 6.22
C GLU A 68 -5.15 17.96 6.75
N ASP A 69 -5.86 18.67 7.62
CA ASP A 69 -7.14 18.19 8.17
C ASP A 69 -8.24 18.10 7.09
N ILE A 70 -8.19 19.03 6.13
CA ILE A 70 -9.08 19.05 4.96
C ILE A 70 -8.19 19.21 3.74
N LEU A 71 -8.31 18.29 2.80
CA LEU A 71 -7.68 18.34 1.50
C LEU A 71 -8.75 18.21 0.42
N GLU A 72 -9.00 19.30 -0.29
CA GLU A 72 -9.75 19.27 -1.54
C GLU A 72 -8.78 18.82 -2.65
N SER A 73 -9.15 17.77 -3.38
CA SER A 73 -8.30 17.21 -4.43
C SER A 73 -9.06 16.98 -5.72
N ASN A 74 -8.31 16.94 -6.81
CA ASN A 74 -8.82 16.59 -8.13
C ASN A 74 -8.32 15.21 -8.53
N TYR A 75 -8.99 14.61 -9.52
CA TYR A 75 -8.49 13.40 -10.17
C TYR A 75 -6.99 13.57 -10.51
N PRO A 76 -6.14 12.61 -10.12
CA PRO A 76 -6.48 11.24 -9.72
C PRO A 76 -6.62 11.00 -8.22
N TYR A 77 -6.24 11.96 -7.37
CA TYR A 77 -6.12 11.75 -5.94
C TYR A 77 -7.44 11.97 -5.21
N ALA A 78 -7.64 11.22 -4.13
CA ALA A 78 -8.76 11.47 -3.23
C ALA A 78 -8.49 12.71 -2.37
N GLY A 79 -9.52 13.54 -2.19
CA GLY A 79 -9.57 14.49 -1.09
C GLY A 79 -9.96 13.80 0.21
N HIS A 80 -9.70 14.45 1.33
CA HIS A 80 -10.11 13.97 2.64
C HIS A 80 -10.58 15.10 3.54
N ASP A 81 -11.51 14.78 4.43
CA ASP A 81 -11.96 15.66 5.50
C ASP A 81 -12.02 14.85 6.79
N ILE A 82 -11.16 15.19 7.75
CA ILE A 82 -11.08 14.51 9.04
C ILE A 82 -11.70 15.33 10.18
N THR A 83 -12.35 16.46 9.86
CA THR A 83 -12.89 17.38 10.87
C THR A 83 -14.19 16.90 11.51
N ASP A 84 -14.88 15.92 10.90
CA ASP A 84 -16.29 15.62 11.21
C ASP A 84 -16.56 14.28 11.93
N PHE A 85 -15.54 13.53 12.38
CA PHE A 85 -15.76 12.22 12.98
C PHE A 85 -15.10 12.02 14.35
N TYR A 86 -15.93 12.09 15.40
CA TYR A 86 -15.72 11.48 16.73
C TYR A 86 -14.29 11.47 17.26
N ASP A 87 -13.69 12.62 17.64
CA ASP A 87 -12.37 12.69 18.34
C ASP A 87 -11.42 11.54 17.97
N ASN A 88 -11.31 11.19 16.68
CA ASN A 88 -10.59 9.98 16.31
C ASN A 88 -9.12 10.33 16.48
N PRO A 89 -8.41 9.76 17.47
CA PRO A 89 -7.04 10.16 17.73
C PRO A 89 -6.10 9.77 16.56
N GLN A 90 -6.60 9.00 15.59
CA GLN A 90 -5.85 8.45 14.46
C GLN A 90 -6.64 8.67 13.15
N PRO A 91 -6.65 9.91 12.62
CA PRO A 91 -7.28 10.20 11.34
C PRO A 91 -6.63 9.41 10.20
N LEU A 92 -7.40 9.16 9.14
CA LEU A 92 -6.97 8.41 7.95
C LEU A 92 -6.43 6.98 8.23
N ARG A 93 -6.67 6.43 9.42
CA ARG A 93 -6.36 5.03 9.76
C ARG A 93 -7.06 4.07 8.80
N THR A 94 -6.38 3.00 8.40
CA THR A 94 -6.91 1.99 7.48
C THR A 94 -6.48 0.59 7.87
N SER A 95 -7.34 -0.40 7.60
CA SER A 95 -7.10 -1.81 7.91
C SER A 95 -6.45 -2.53 6.71
N ASP A 96 -5.48 -3.40 6.97
CA ASP A 96 -4.79 -4.23 5.97
C ASP A 96 -5.01 -5.74 6.16
N LEU A 97 -6.27 -6.17 6.20
CA LEU A 97 -6.75 -7.53 6.50
C LEU A 97 -6.14 -8.71 5.70
N THR A 98 -5.37 -8.44 4.65
CA THR A 98 -4.85 -9.47 3.73
C THR A 98 -3.33 -9.49 3.60
N GLY A 99 -2.64 -8.47 4.12
CA GLY A 99 -1.21 -8.26 3.89
C GLY A 99 -0.80 -8.00 2.43
N LYS A 100 -1.73 -7.96 1.48
CA LYS A 100 -1.44 -7.71 0.04
C LYS A 100 -1.31 -6.23 -0.30
N LEU A 101 -1.81 -5.38 0.59
CA LEU A 101 -1.88 -3.94 0.41
C LEU A 101 -1.06 -3.27 1.50
N ALA A 102 -0.34 -2.24 1.12
CA ALA A 102 0.19 -1.23 2.02
C ALA A 102 -0.32 0.14 1.57
N TYR A 103 -0.17 1.12 2.44
CA TYR A 103 -0.50 2.51 2.15
C TYR A 103 0.74 3.36 2.34
N ALA A 104 0.85 4.45 1.60
CA ALA A 104 1.99 5.33 1.65
C ALA A 104 1.59 6.78 1.38
N GLN A 105 2.54 7.69 1.64
CA GLN A 105 2.52 9.04 1.12
C GLN A 105 3.62 9.17 0.07
N ASP A 106 3.29 9.76 -1.08
CA ASP A 106 4.29 10.10 -2.10
C ASP A 106 5.14 11.31 -1.69
N SER A 107 6.05 11.76 -2.56
CA SER A 107 6.91 12.92 -2.30
C SER A 107 6.15 14.25 -2.19
N GLU A 108 4.91 14.31 -2.67
CA GLU A 108 4.02 15.48 -2.60
C GLU A 108 3.00 15.33 -1.45
N LEU A 109 3.15 14.32 -0.60
CA LEU A 109 2.28 13.97 0.53
C LEU A 109 0.89 13.45 0.13
N HIS A 110 0.65 13.12 -1.14
CA HIS A 110 -0.59 12.46 -1.52
C HIS A 110 -0.65 11.05 -0.97
N HIS A 111 -1.84 10.65 -0.53
CA HIS A 111 -2.07 9.30 -0.02
C HIS A 111 -2.27 8.31 -1.16
N VAL A 112 -1.48 7.24 -1.16
CA VAL A 112 -1.52 6.18 -2.18
C VAL A 112 -1.71 4.81 -1.55
N ALA A 113 -2.29 3.89 -2.31
CA ALA A 113 -2.36 2.47 -2.02
C ALA A 113 -1.34 1.72 -2.88
N ILE A 114 -0.65 0.76 -2.28
CA ILE A 114 0.38 -0.05 -2.91
C ILE A 114 -0.05 -1.50 -2.85
N LYS A 115 -0.17 -2.14 -4.00
CA LYS A 115 -0.55 -3.55 -4.11
C LYS A 115 0.61 -4.38 -4.64
N ALA A 116 0.97 -5.44 -3.92
CA ALA A 116 1.89 -6.45 -4.43
C ALA A 116 1.16 -7.38 -5.41
N ILE A 117 1.76 -7.68 -6.56
CA ILE A 117 1.24 -8.65 -7.55
C ILE A 117 2.38 -9.40 -8.25
N PHE A 118 2.07 -10.55 -8.84
CA PHE A 118 2.98 -11.25 -9.74
C PHE A 118 3.01 -10.60 -11.13
N ASN A 119 4.21 -10.45 -11.70
CA ASN A 119 4.43 -9.78 -12.99
C ASN A 119 4.10 -10.64 -14.23
N ASP A 120 3.66 -11.88 -14.04
CA ASP A 120 3.16 -12.78 -15.09
C ASP A 120 1.63 -12.97 -15.04
N SER A 121 0.95 -12.30 -14.10
CA SER A 121 -0.50 -12.39 -13.92
C SER A 121 -1.29 -11.59 -14.98
N GLU A 122 -2.53 -12.01 -15.24
CA GLU A 122 -3.47 -11.23 -16.06
C GLU A 122 -3.77 -9.87 -15.42
N GLU A 123 -3.81 -9.80 -14.09
CA GLU A 123 -3.95 -8.55 -13.35
C GLU A 123 -2.83 -7.57 -13.69
N TYR A 124 -1.56 -8.01 -13.69
CA TYR A 124 -0.44 -7.17 -14.10
C TYR A 124 -0.57 -6.67 -15.55
N ARG A 125 -1.06 -7.51 -16.47
CA ARG A 125 -1.28 -7.10 -17.87
C ARG A 125 -2.32 -5.98 -17.98
N ILE A 126 -3.42 -6.08 -17.23
CA ILE A 126 -4.47 -5.06 -17.18
C ILE A 126 -3.92 -3.77 -16.56
N LEU A 127 -3.26 -3.85 -15.41
CA LEU A 127 -2.73 -2.67 -14.71
C LEU A 127 -1.67 -1.94 -15.54
N ARG A 128 -0.81 -2.69 -16.25
CA ARG A 128 0.11 -2.09 -17.23
C ARG A 128 -0.58 -1.40 -18.39
N TYR A 129 -1.67 -1.97 -18.89
CA TYR A 129 -2.46 -1.32 -19.93
C TYR A 129 -3.06 -0.01 -19.42
N LEU A 130 -3.61 0.00 -18.21
CA LEU A 130 -4.17 1.19 -17.56
C LEU A 130 -3.09 2.27 -17.31
N HIS A 131 -1.92 1.89 -16.79
CA HIS A 131 -0.78 2.79 -16.59
C HIS A 131 -0.31 3.46 -17.89
N ALA A 132 -0.48 2.81 -19.03
CA ALA A 132 -0.12 3.37 -20.33
C ALA A 132 -1.19 4.31 -20.93
N GLN A 133 -2.37 4.42 -20.31
CA GLN A 133 -3.41 5.35 -20.77
C GLN A 133 -3.19 6.76 -20.22
N GLY A 134 -3.68 7.77 -20.94
CA GLY A 134 -3.69 9.14 -20.45
C GLY A 134 -4.70 9.34 -19.32
N LEU A 135 -4.37 10.20 -18.35
CA LEU A 135 -5.25 10.51 -17.21
C LEU A 135 -6.63 11.01 -17.65
N ASP A 136 -6.71 11.86 -18.69
CA ASP A 136 -7.99 12.34 -19.23
C ASP A 136 -8.88 11.18 -19.68
N THR A 137 -8.32 10.22 -20.42
CA THR A 137 -9.05 9.04 -20.88
C THR A 137 -9.54 8.18 -19.71
N LEU A 138 -8.70 7.98 -18.70
CA LEU A 138 -9.07 7.21 -17.51
C LEU A 138 -10.16 7.94 -16.71
N GLN A 139 -10.06 9.25 -16.54
CA GLN A 139 -11.04 10.09 -15.87
C GLN A 139 -12.40 10.08 -16.59
N GLU A 140 -12.40 10.27 -17.92
CA GLU A 140 -13.62 10.22 -18.76
C GLU A 140 -14.36 8.87 -18.63
N ASN A 141 -13.61 7.78 -18.42
CA ASN A 141 -14.17 6.44 -18.25
C ASN A 141 -14.40 6.07 -16.77
N CYS A 142 -14.20 6.99 -15.83
CA CYS A 142 -14.34 6.76 -14.39
C CYS A 142 -13.45 5.62 -13.87
N ILE A 143 -12.24 5.49 -14.41
CA ILE A 143 -11.25 4.47 -14.05
C ILE A 143 -10.20 5.08 -13.13
N MET A 144 -9.95 4.41 -12.00
CA MET A 144 -8.83 4.74 -11.12
C MET A 144 -7.50 4.49 -11.84
N PRO A 145 -6.59 5.47 -11.90
CA PRO A 145 -5.35 5.30 -12.62
C PRO A 145 -4.35 4.49 -11.80
N VAL A 146 -3.46 3.83 -12.53
CA VAL A 146 -2.22 3.31 -11.97
C VAL A 146 -1.19 4.43 -12.08
N LEU A 147 -0.68 4.90 -10.94
CA LEU A 147 0.28 5.99 -10.85
C LEU A 147 1.69 5.52 -11.16
N ASP A 148 2.02 4.32 -10.71
CA ASP A 148 3.35 3.74 -10.87
C ASP A 148 3.30 2.21 -10.82
N ILE A 149 4.28 1.57 -11.45
CA ILE A 149 4.50 0.13 -11.42
C ILE A 149 5.97 -0.11 -11.14
N LEU A 150 6.28 -0.48 -9.91
CA LEU A 150 7.64 -0.68 -9.41
C LEU A 150 8.02 -2.16 -9.54
N PRO A 151 8.97 -2.53 -10.42
CA PRO A 151 9.46 -3.90 -10.50
C PRO A 151 10.19 -4.28 -9.21
N TYR A 152 9.83 -5.40 -8.60
CA TYR A 152 10.45 -5.88 -7.38
C TYR A 152 10.91 -7.32 -7.53
N ARG A 153 12.21 -7.56 -7.34
CA ARG A 153 12.82 -8.89 -7.50
C ARG A 153 12.39 -9.55 -8.83
N ARG A 154 12.40 -10.89 -8.92
CA ARG A 154 12.27 -11.58 -10.22
C ARG A 154 10.84 -11.63 -10.78
N ASN A 155 9.85 -11.91 -9.95
CA ASN A 155 8.48 -12.18 -10.38
C ASN A 155 7.43 -11.30 -9.71
N LEU A 156 7.84 -10.29 -8.95
CA LEU A 156 6.93 -9.40 -8.23
C LEU A 156 6.99 -7.98 -8.79
N CYS A 157 5.91 -7.25 -8.57
CA CYS A 157 5.88 -5.82 -8.74
C CYS A 157 4.90 -5.20 -7.75
N PHE A 158 5.11 -3.92 -7.48
CA PHE A 158 4.20 -3.11 -6.69
C PHE A 158 3.49 -2.13 -7.60
N VAL A 159 2.18 -2.13 -7.52
CA VAL A 159 1.34 -1.20 -8.26
C VAL A 159 0.84 -0.13 -7.32
N VAL A 160 1.13 1.12 -7.67
CA VAL A 160 0.76 2.30 -6.88
C VAL A 160 -0.49 2.93 -7.51
N MET A 161 -1.49 3.19 -6.68
CA MET A 161 -2.78 3.77 -7.08
C MET A 161 -3.17 4.86 -6.07
N PRO A 162 -4.02 5.83 -6.45
CA PRO A 162 -4.62 6.74 -5.47
C PRO A 162 -5.35 5.96 -4.38
N ARG A 163 -5.23 6.42 -3.13
CA ARG A 163 -5.92 5.82 -1.99
C ARG A 163 -7.40 6.22 -1.94
#